data_AF-A0A379UW37-F1
#
_entry.id   AF-A0A379UW37-F1
#
_cell.length_a   1.000
_cell.length_b   1.000
_cell.length_c   1.000
_cell.angle_alpha   90.00
_cell.angle_beta   90.00
_cell.angle_gamma   90.00
#
_symmetry.space_group_name_H-M   'P 1'
#
loop_
_entity.id
_entity.type
_entity.pdbx_description
1 polymer ?
#
loop_
_entity_poly.entity_id
_entity_poly.type
_entity_poly.pdbx_seq_one_letter_code
_entity_poly.pdbx_strand_id
1 'polypeptide(L)' 'MCELEGGAGCALFPCGAAAVANTILAFVEQGDHILMTNTAYEPSQDFCSKILGNWA' A
#
# COMPACT_ATOMS: atom_id res chain seq x y z
N MET A 1 -15.17 9.13 6.30
CA MET A 1 -14.57 7.79 6.47
C MET A 1 -14.19 7.48 7.90
N CYS A 2 -13.50 8.35 8.66
CA CYS A 2 -13.15 8.06 10.06
C CYS A 2 -14.34 7.58 10.90
N GLU A 3 -15.46 8.33 10.88
CA GLU A 3 -16.65 7.98 11.66
C GLU A 3 -17.29 6.65 11.22
N LEU A 4 -17.38 6.41 9.91
CA LEU A 4 -17.97 5.19 9.35
C LEU A 4 -17.14 3.94 9.65
N GLU A 5 -15.82 4.06 9.60
CA GLU A 5 -14.87 2.94 9.84
C GLU A 5 -14.43 2.85 11.30
N GLY A 6 -14.84 3.78 12.17
CA GLY A 6 -14.35 3.89 13.55
C GLY A 6 -12.85 4.20 13.67
N GLY A 7 -12.23 4.75 12.62
CA GLY A 7 -10.79 5.02 12.56
C GLY A 7 -10.38 6.29 13.30
N ALA A 8 -9.21 6.29 13.93
CA ALA A 8 -8.64 7.47 14.61
C ALA A 8 -8.31 8.63 13.66
N GLY A 9 -8.12 8.35 12.37
CA GLY A 9 -7.83 9.31 11.33
C GLY A 9 -8.08 8.73 9.94
N CYS A 10 -8.07 9.60 8.93
CA CYS A 10 -8.21 9.22 7.52
C CYS A 10 -7.42 10.21 6.66
N ALA A 11 -6.70 9.67 5.68
CA ALA A 11 -6.00 10.46 4.67
C ALA A 11 -6.67 10.28 3.30
N LEU A 12 -6.79 11.40 2.57
CA LEU A 12 -7.32 11.41 1.21
C LEU A 12 -6.16 11.39 0.21
N PHE A 13 -6.33 10.60 -0.85
CA PHE A 13 -5.38 10.50 -1.95
C PHE A 13 -6.09 10.73 -3.29
N PRO A 14 -5.36 11.12 -4.35
CA PRO A 14 -5.96 11.40 -5.67
C PRO A 14 -6.66 10.19 -6.32
N CYS A 15 -6.28 8.96 -5.96
CA CYS A 15 -6.92 7.74 -6.42
C CYS A 15 -6.63 6.56 -5.47
N GLY A 16 -7.33 5.44 -5.67
CA GLY A 16 -7.15 4.22 -4.86
C GLY A 16 -5.75 3.63 -4.96
N ALA A 17 -5.13 3.61 -6.14
CA ALA A 17 -3.77 3.10 -6.30
C ALA A 17 -2.75 3.94 -5.50
N ALA A 18 -2.90 5.27 -5.50
CA ALA A 18 -2.07 6.15 -4.70
C ALA A 18 -2.28 5.93 -3.19
N ALA A 19 -3.52 5.67 -2.74
CA ALA A 19 -3.81 5.36 -1.35
C ALA A 19 -3.12 4.07 -0.90
N VAL A 20 -3.19 3.00 -1.70
CA VAL A 20 -2.53 1.72 -1.38
C VAL A 20 -1.01 1.87 -1.36
N ALA A 21 -0.42 2.49 -2.39
CA ALA A 21 1.03 2.68 -2.46
C ALA A 21 1.56 3.49 -1.28
N ASN A 22 0.96 4.64 -0.97
CA ASN A 22 1.39 5.47 0.17
C ASN A 22 1.18 4.76 1.52
N THR A 23 0.12 3.96 1.67
CA THR A 23 -0.11 3.20 2.90
C THR A 23 1.02 2.18 3.10
N ILE A 24 1.41 1.45 2.06
CA ILE A 24 2.54 0.50 2.16
C ILE A 24 3.82 1.25 2.54
N LEU A 25 4.16 2.32 1.83
CA LEU A 25 5.35 3.14 2.07
C LEU A 25 5.42 3.75 3.47
N ALA A 26 4.28 3.95 4.13
CA ALA A 26 4.24 4.48 5.49
C ALA A 26 4.66 3.46 6.57
N PHE A 27 4.69 2.16 6.25
CA PHE A 27 4.94 1.09 7.21
C PHE A 27 6.15 0.21 6.90
N VAL A 28 6.79 0.38 5.75
CA VAL A 28 7.94 -0.46 5.36
C VAL A 28 9.16 0.38 5.02
N GLU A 29 10.32 -0.20 5.26
CA GLU A 29 11.62 0.29 4.80
C GLU A 29 12.39 -0.80 4.03
N GLN A 30 13.58 -0.45 3.52
CA GLN A 30 14.40 -1.40 2.79
C GLN A 30 14.81 -2.57 3.70
N GLY A 31 14.62 -3.80 3.20
CA GLY A 31 14.91 -5.03 3.94
C GLY A 31 13.69 -5.63 4.64
N ASP A 32 12.58 -4.90 4.73
CA ASP A 32 11.31 -5.45 5.20
C ASP A 32 10.69 -6.42 4.19
N HIS A 33 9.75 -7.22 4.67
CA HIS A 33 9.06 -8.23 3.88
C HIS A 33 7.55 -8.01 3.88
N ILE A 34 6.95 -7.98 2.69
CA ILE A 34 5.51 -7.87 2.49
C ILE A 34 4.96 -9.19 1.96
N LEU A 35 3.96 -9.76 2.64
CA LEU A 35 3.20 -10.89 2.12
C LEU A 35 2.02 -10.39 1.28
N MET A 36 1.98 -10.74 0.01
CA MET A 36 0.91 -10.37 -0.93
C MET A 36 0.17 -11.60 -1.45
N THR A 37 -1.17 -11.53 -1.50
CA THR A 37 -1.99 -12.56 -2.15
C THR A 37 -1.95 -12.43 -3.67
N ASN A 38 -1.95 -13.58 -4.35
CA ASN A 38 -1.95 -13.65 -5.81
C ASN A 38 -3.26 -13.16 -6.46
N THR A 39 -4.31 -12.98 -5.64
CA THR A 39 -5.61 -12.42 -6.07
C THR A 39 -5.76 -10.94 -5.72
N ALA A 40 -4.71 -10.28 -5.22
CA ALA A 40 -4.77 -8.86 -4.92
C ALA A 40 -4.98 -8.05 -6.20
N TYR A 41 -5.42 -6.80 -6.07
CA TYR A 41 -5.51 -5.88 -7.19
C TYR A 41 -4.17 -5.79 -7.93
N GLU A 42 -4.17 -5.99 -9.25
CA GLU A 42 -2.95 -6.13 -10.06
C GLU A 42 -1.96 -4.96 -9.84
N PRO A 43 -2.36 -3.68 -9.85
CA PRO A 43 -1.43 -2.58 -9.56
C PRO A 43 -0.75 -2.66 -8.20
N SER A 44 -1.39 -3.26 -7.18
CA SER A 44 -0.76 -3.49 -5.88
C SER A 44 0.29 -4.59 -5.93
N GLN A 45 0.04 -5.65 -6.71
CA GLN A 45 1.02 -6.71 -6.95
C GLN A 45 2.24 -6.18 -7.70
N ASP A 46 1.99 -5.40 -8.76
CA ASP A 46 3.02 -4.76 -9.57
C ASP A 46 3.87 -3.78 -8.76
N PHE A 47 3.24 -2.97 -7.91
CA PHE A 47 3.97 -2.08 -7.01
C PHE A 47 4.91 -2.86 -6.08
N CYS A 48 4.43 -3.93 -5.44
CA CYS A 48 5.25 -4.72 -4.53
C CYS A 48 6.37 -5.47 -5.25
N SER A 49 6.09 -6.10 -6.39
CA SER A 49 7.05 -6.97 -7.09
C SER A 49 8.02 -6.22 -8.00
N LYS A 50 7.56 -5.17 -8.69
CA LYS A 50 8.37 -4.45 -9.71
C LYS A 50 9.02 -3.19 -9.16
N ILE A 51 8.40 -2.52 -8.17
CA ILE A 51 8.94 -1.31 -7.57
C ILE A 51 9.66 -1.64 -6.26
N LEU A 52 8.94 -2.16 -5.25
CA LEU A 52 9.53 -2.42 -3.93
C LEU A 52 10.51 -3.60 -3.93
N GLY A 53 10.23 -4.65 -4.71
CA GLY A 53 11.14 -5.80 -4.84
C GLY A 53 12.49 -5.46 -5.47
N ASN A 54 12.60 -4.30 -6.13
CA ASN A 54 13.82 -3.80 -6.76
C ASN A 54 14.37 -2.55 -6.05
N TRP A 55 13.93 -2.26 -4.83
CA TRP A 55 14.43 -1.12 -4.07
C TRP A 55 15.88 -1.34 -3.61
N ALA A 56 16.75 -0.43 -4.05
CA ALA A 56 18.17 -0.37 -3.72
C ALA A 56 18.45 0.46 -2.47
#